data_AF-A0A0F9GUJ7-F1
#
_entry.id   AF-A0A0F9GUJ7-F1
#
_cell.length_a   1.000
_cell.length_b   1.000
_cell.length_c   1.000
_cell.angle_alpha   90.00
_cell.angle_beta   90.00
_cell.angle_gamma   90.00
#
_symmetry.space_group_name_H-M   'P 1'
#
loop_
_entity.id
_entity.type
_entity.pdbx_description
1 polymer ?
#
loop_
_entity_poly.entity_id
_entity_poly.type
_entity_poly.pdbx_seq_one_letter_code
_entity_poly.pdbx_strand_id
1 'polypeptide(L)'
;AESRRFWRPLLSAIHARLKKLGLADAMCIGILSDGTAPPAVFGMFDDIWPGGGPARWTRGCHSVTRATAPYPLKGGGRVVYHEYCYGGGIIDPDKRLPRIWAITGPGTDWRRGYRDHSPPVTFRRMPERSLYAETRGIGRLGLDYWHLATKSASGRVRRADLFNRWPHSSVAGHGHPTIFALAHPGPDGPMPTQRLELLREGLQEAEAIIAVAEAMHEQPDKLGPELTAQCRRLFRERIEVYRALEAVNPDMHAGWQERSRKLYETAARVAAKVGVTAGRR
;
A
#
# COMPACT_ATOMS: atom_id res chain seq x y z
N ALA A 1 -12.94 22.10 -25.89
CA ALA A 1 -12.33 21.57 -27.14
C ALA A 1 -10.80 21.54 -27.04
N GLU A 2 -10.16 22.65 -26.65
CA GLU A 2 -8.70 22.75 -26.53
C GLU A 2 -8.07 21.68 -25.61
N SER A 3 -8.61 21.46 -24.41
CA SER A 3 -8.10 20.42 -23.50
C SER A 3 -8.11 19.02 -24.11
N ARG A 4 -9.13 18.67 -24.89
CA ARG A 4 -9.20 17.38 -25.61
C ARG A 4 -8.12 17.28 -26.68
N ARG A 5 -7.88 18.36 -27.43
CA ARG A 5 -6.83 18.44 -28.46
C ARG A 5 -5.45 18.27 -27.87
N PHE A 6 -5.22 18.80 -26.66
CA PHE A 6 -3.97 18.63 -25.93
C PHE A 6 -3.81 17.21 -25.37
N TRP A 7 -4.78 16.73 -24.58
CA TRP A 7 -4.64 15.48 -23.83
C TRP A 7 -4.74 14.21 -24.66
N ARG A 8 -5.58 14.18 -25.70
CA ARG A 8 -5.79 12.96 -26.52
C ARG A 8 -4.49 12.41 -27.14
N PRO A 9 -3.67 13.20 -27.89
CA PRO A 9 -2.44 12.68 -28.46
C PRO A 9 -1.42 12.27 -27.38
N LEU A 10 -1.34 13.01 -26.27
CA LEU A 10 -0.45 12.70 -25.16
C LEU A 10 -0.80 11.35 -24.51
N LEU A 11 -2.07 11.15 -24.13
CA LEU A 11 -2.53 9.90 -23.52
C LEU A 11 -2.34 8.72 -24.47
N SER A 12 -2.62 8.92 -25.76
CA SER A 12 -2.42 7.88 -26.78
C SER A 12 -0.94 7.46 -26.90
N ALA A 13 -0.02 8.43 -26.89
CA ALA A 13 1.42 8.17 -26.94
C ALA A 13 1.92 7.46 -25.68
N ILE A 14 1.47 7.90 -24.48
CA ILE A 14 1.79 7.24 -23.21
C ILE A 14 1.30 5.80 -23.22
N HIS A 15 0.04 5.56 -23.59
CA HIS A 15 -0.53 4.22 -23.66
C HIS A 15 0.21 3.33 -24.66
N ALA A 16 0.55 3.84 -25.84
CA ALA A 16 1.32 3.09 -26.83
C ALA A 16 2.70 2.68 -26.28
N ARG A 17 3.38 3.58 -25.54
CA ARG A 17 4.65 3.26 -24.88
C ARG A 17 4.47 2.22 -23.77
N LEU A 18 3.46 2.38 -22.91
CA LEU A 18 3.16 1.42 -21.86
C LEU A 18 2.80 0.04 -22.43
N LYS A 19 2.07 -0.02 -23.56
CA LYS A 19 1.75 -1.26 -24.26
C LYS A 19 3.01 -2.00 -24.72
N LYS A 20 4.00 -1.29 -25.27
CA LYS A 20 5.30 -1.89 -25.64
C LYS A 20 6.06 -2.46 -24.44
N LEU A 21 5.80 -1.96 -23.24
CA LEU A 21 6.38 -2.43 -21.97
C LEU A 21 5.50 -3.50 -21.26
N GLY A 22 4.34 -3.87 -21.83
CA GLY A 22 3.39 -4.77 -21.15
C GLY A 22 2.66 -4.12 -19.97
N LEU A 23 2.66 -2.79 -19.87
CA LEU A 23 2.12 -2.00 -18.75
C LEU A 23 0.90 -1.16 -19.13
N ALA A 24 0.25 -1.45 -20.27
CA ALA A 24 -0.92 -0.68 -20.74
C ALA A 24 -2.01 -0.56 -19.66
N ASP A 25 -2.24 -1.65 -18.92
CA ASP A 25 -3.23 -1.69 -17.83
C ASP A 25 -2.82 -0.95 -16.55
N ALA A 26 -1.56 -0.54 -16.41
CA ALA A 26 -1.12 0.25 -15.26
C ALA A 26 -1.42 1.76 -15.41
N MET A 27 -1.80 2.21 -16.62
CA MET A 27 -1.99 3.62 -16.89
C MET A 27 -3.10 4.24 -16.03
N CYS A 28 -2.78 5.33 -15.34
CA CYS A 28 -3.71 6.16 -14.57
C CYS A 28 -3.46 7.63 -14.85
N ILE A 29 -4.50 8.48 -14.78
CA ILE A 29 -4.38 9.91 -15.05
C ILE A 29 -3.66 10.63 -13.91
N GLY A 30 -4.10 10.38 -12.67
CA GLY A 30 -3.62 11.10 -11.51
C GLY A 30 -4.37 10.75 -10.24
N ILE A 31 -4.14 11.56 -9.21
CA ILE A 31 -4.62 11.34 -7.85
C ILE A 31 -5.80 12.27 -7.55
N LEU A 32 -6.92 11.70 -7.14
CA LEU A 32 -8.07 12.40 -6.56
C LEU A 32 -7.86 12.55 -5.05
N SER A 33 -8.27 13.67 -4.45
CA SER A 33 -8.21 13.87 -3.00
C SER A 33 -9.58 13.62 -2.36
N ASP A 34 -9.84 14.22 -1.19
CA ASP A 34 -11.20 14.28 -0.61
C ASP A 34 -12.19 14.98 -1.56
N GLY A 35 -11.69 15.93 -2.35
CA GLY A 35 -12.42 16.51 -3.47
C GLY A 35 -12.33 15.65 -4.72
N THR A 36 -13.42 15.59 -5.48
CA THR A 36 -13.46 14.96 -6.81
C THR A 36 -13.55 16.04 -7.89
N ALA A 37 -13.06 15.75 -9.09
CA ALA A 37 -13.23 16.65 -10.23
C ALA A 37 -14.72 16.77 -10.63
N PRO A 38 -15.11 17.85 -11.32
CA PRO A 38 -16.46 17.94 -11.89
C PRO A 38 -16.76 16.80 -12.87
N PRO A 39 -18.02 16.30 -12.98
CA PRO A 39 -18.42 15.24 -13.91
C PRO A 39 -17.96 15.46 -15.36
N ALA A 40 -17.99 16.70 -15.84
CA ALA A 40 -17.54 17.03 -17.19
C ALA A 40 -16.06 16.73 -17.44
N VAL A 41 -15.21 16.80 -16.40
CA VAL A 41 -13.79 16.43 -16.48
C VAL A 41 -13.65 14.92 -16.65
N PHE A 42 -14.39 14.14 -15.86
CA PHE A 42 -14.38 12.68 -15.98
C PHE A 42 -14.89 12.21 -17.34
N GLY A 43 -16.06 12.71 -17.78
CA GLY A 43 -16.58 12.40 -19.11
C GLY A 43 -15.62 12.78 -20.23
N MET A 44 -14.96 13.94 -20.13
CA MET A 44 -13.93 14.33 -21.10
C MET A 44 -12.80 13.30 -21.17
N PHE A 45 -12.30 12.85 -20.02
CA PHE A 45 -11.20 11.88 -19.98
C PHE A 45 -11.61 10.49 -20.43
N ASP A 46 -12.83 10.05 -20.14
CA ASP A 46 -13.38 8.79 -20.63
C ASP A 46 -13.45 8.76 -22.17
N ASP A 47 -13.92 9.84 -22.79
CA ASP A 47 -14.03 9.98 -24.26
C ASP A 47 -12.69 9.99 -24.99
N ILE A 48 -11.62 10.41 -24.30
CA ILE A 48 -10.26 10.48 -24.88
C ILE A 48 -9.36 9.34 -24.40
N TRP A 49 -9.87 8.44 -23.56
CA TRP A 49 -9.09 7.35 -22.99
C TRP A 49 -8.67 6.35 -24.08
N PRO A 50 -7.37 6.00 -24.17
CA PRO A 50 -6.90 5.02 -25.13
C PRO A 50 -7.56 3.65 -24.91
N GLY A 51 -8.17 3.10 -25.96
CA GLY A 51 -8.89 1.81 -25.89
C GLY A 51 -10.34 1.90 -25.40
N GLY A 52 -10.86 3.11 -25.19
CA GLY A 52 -12.21 3.34 -24.69
C GLY A 52 -12.25 3.47 -23.16
N GLY A 53 -13.05 4.41 -22.66
CA GLY A 53 -13.23 4.63 -21.23
C GLY A 53 -13.83 3.41 -20.50
N PRO A 54 -13.88 3.44 -19.16
CA PRO A 54 -13.60 4.59 -18.31
C PRO A 54 -12.11 4.82 -18.04
N ALA A 55 -11.72 6.08 -17.92
CA ALA A 55 -10.39 6.49 -17.51
C ALA A 55 -10.09 6.07 -16.06
N ARG A 56 -8.81 5.76 -15.79
CA ARG A 56 -8.36 5.20 -14.51
C ARG A 56 -7.74 6.29 -13.62
N TRP A 57 -8.15 6.30 -12.35
CA TRP A 57 -7.72 7.28 -11.35
C TRP A 57 -7.22 6.57 -10.09
N THR A 58 -6.32 7.22 -9.37
CA THR A 58 -6.03 6.88 -7.98
C THR A 58 -6.78 7.84 -7.06
N ARG A 59 -7.00 7.45 -5.80
CA ARG A 59 -7.66 8.30 -4.80
C ARG A 59 -6.89 8.26 -3.49
N GLY A 60 -6.65 9.42 -2.90
CA GLY A 60 -6.15 9.55 -1.54
C GLY A 60 -7.10 10.40 -0.71
N CYS A 61 -7.89 9.79 0.16
CA CYS A 61 -8.93 10.50 0.91
C CYS A 61 -9.12 9.94 2.32
N HIS A 62 -9.98 10.58 3.11
CA HIS A 62 -10.35 10.11 4.44
C HIS A 62 -11.31 8.92 4.41
N SER A 63 -12.05 8.73 3.32
CA SER A 63 -13.06 7.68 3.22
C SER A 63 -12.42 6.32 3.04
N VAL A 64 -12.84 5.37 3.86
CA VAL A 64 -12.47 3.96 3.71
C VAL A 64 -13.24 3.37 2.52
N THR A 65 -12.58 2.63 1.62
CA THR A 65 -13.29 1.72 0.70
C THR A 65 -13.18 0.26 1.16
N ARG A 66 -14.21 -0.53 0.87
CA ARG A 66 -14.19 -2.00 1.03
C ARG A 66 -14.53 -2.68 -0.29
N ALA A 67 -14.40 -1.93 -1.40
CA ALA A 67 -14.61 -2.47 -2.73
C ALA A 67 -13.62 -3.61 -2.99
N THR A 68 -14.11 -4.71 -3.56
CA THR A 68 -13.31 -5.88 -3.94
C THR A 68 -12.75 -5.77 -5.36
N ALA A 69 -13.05 -4.68 -6.06
CA ALA A 69 -12.60 -4.39 -7.41
C ALA A 69 -12.51 -2.86 -7.62
N PRO A 70 -11.85 -2.39 -8.69
CA PRO A 70 -11.96 -1.00 -9.12
C PRO A 70 -13.42 -0.56 -9.22
N TYR A 71 -13.73 0.65 -8.77
CA TYR A 71 -15.12 1.12 -8.63
C TYR A 71 -15.34 2.44 -9.38
N PRO A 72 -16.56 2.69 -9.90
CA PRO A 72 -16.85 3.87 -10.71
C PRO A 72 -16.89 5.14 -9.87
N LEU A 73 -16.60 6.27 -10.51
CA LEU A 73 -16.81 7.61 -9.97
C LEU A 73 -18.11 8.21 -10.51
N LYS A 74 -18.71 9.14 -9.75
CA LYS A 74 -19.88 9.89 -10.21
C LYS A 74 -19.47 10.77 -11.39
N GLY A 75 -20.08 10.55 -12.56
CA GLY A 75 -19.84 11.36 -13.76
C GLY A 75 -18.82 10.79 -14.75
N GLY A 76 -18.32 9.57 -14.53
CA GLY A 76 -17.34 8.92 -15.40
C GLY A 76 -16.05 8.57 -14.66
N GLY A 77 -15.22 7.74 -15.28
CA GLY A 77 -13.96 7.26 -14.70
C GLY A 77 -14.14 6.18 -13.63
N ARG A 78 -13.03 5.58 -13.23
CA ARG A 78 -12.98 4.59 -12.14
C ARG A 78 -11.74 4.74 -11.27
N VAL A 79 -11.88 4.44 -9.98
CA VAL A 79 -10.75 4.35 -9.05
C VAL A 79 -10.17 2.95 -9.10
N VAL A 80 -8.87 2.86 -9.42
CA VAL A 80 -8.14 1.59 -9.50
C VAL A 80 -7.16 1.40 -8.34
N TYR A 81 -6.90 2.45 -7.57
CA TYR A 81 -6.04 2.44 -6.40
C TYR A 81 -6.53 3.51 -5.41
N HIS A 82 -6.72 3.14 -4.14
CA HIS A 82 -7.29 4.01 -3.12
C HIS A 82 -6.42 3.96 -1.85
N GLU A 83 -5.89 5.10 -1.41
CA GLU A 83 -5.13 5.29 -0.18
C GLU A 83 -5.97 5.99 0.91
N TYR A 84 -5.89 5.47 2.13
CA TYR A 84 -6.81 5.77 3.21
C TYR A 84 -6.04 6.51 4.29
N CYS A 85 -6.22 7.83 4.43
CA CYS A 85 -5.33 8.71 5.20
C CYS A 85 -5.14 8.35 6.69
N TYR A 86 -6.10 7.67 7.28
CA TYR A 86 -6.06 7.26 8.69
C TYR A 86 -5.97 5.74 8.85
N GLY A 87 -5.85 5.03 7.73
CA GLY A 87 -5.92 3.59 7.67
C GLY A 87 -7.31 3.04 7.99
N GLY A 88 -7.41 1.70 7.96
CA GLY A 88 -8.57 0.97 8.47
C GLY A 88 -8.41 0.55 9.92
N GLY A 89 -9.51 0.37 10.64
CA GLY A 89 -9.53 -0.34 11.91
C GLY A 89 -9.12 -1.80 11.72
N ILE A 90 -8.42 -2.36 12.70
CA ILE A 90 -8.01 -3.76 12.66
C ILE A 90 -9.21 -4.64 13.00
N ILE A 91 -9.43 -5.70 12.23
CA ILE A 91 -10.55 -6.62 12.45
C ILE A 91 -10.47 -7.28 13.84
N ASP A 92 -11.63 -7.62 14.38
CA ASP A 92 -11.76 -8.35 15.63
C ASP A 92 -11.78 -9.86 15.33
N PRO A 93 -10.74 -10.63 15.74
CA PRO A 93 -10.64 -12.05 15.43
C PRO A 93 -11.62 -12.91 16.23
N ASP A 94 -12.33 -12.37 17.23
CA ASP A 94 -13.49 -13.02 17.87
C ASP A 94 -14.74 -12.96 17.00
N LYS A 95 -14.88 -11.90 16.18
CA LYS A 95 -16.00 -11.77 15.25
C LYS A 95 -15.74 -12.55 13.96
N ARG A 96 -14.53 -12.41 13.38
CA ARG A 96 -14.15 -13.07 12.13
C ARG A 96 -12.64 -13.07 11.92
N LEU A 97 -12.10 -14.18 11.42
CA LEU A 97 -10.77 -14.21 10.82
C LEU A 97 -10.83 -13.70 9.36
N PRO A 98 -9.99 -12.71 8.99
CA PRO A 98 -10.00 -12.16 7.64
C PRO A 98 -9.40 -13.12 6.60
N ARG A 99 -9.94 -13.12 5.38
CA ARG A 99 -9.36 -13.87 4.23
C ARG A 99 -8.24 -13.04 3.59
N ILE A 100 -7.13 -12.87 4.30
CA ILE A 100 -6.04 -11.95 3.91
C ILE A 100 -5.37 -12.32 2.56
N TRP A 101 -5.43 -13.59 2.15
CA TRP A 101 -4.95 -14.07 0.86
C TRP A 101 -5.86 -13.73 -0.33
N ALA A 102 -7.12 -13.35 -0.05
CA ALA A 102 -8.14 -13.10 -1.07
C ALA A 102 -8.47 -11.60 -1.23
N ILE A 103 -7.62 -10.70 -0.73
CA ILE A 103 -7.85 -9.26 -0.83
C ILE A 103 -7.49 -8.76 -2.23
N THR A 104 -8.50 -8.46 -3.03
CA THR A 104 -8.35 -8.03 -4.44
C THR A 104 -8.67 -6.56 -4.69
N GLY A 105 -9.25 -5.89 -3.69
CA GLY A 105 -9.70 -4.51 -3.77
C GLY A 105 -8.59 -3.49 -4.07
N PRO A 106 -8.95 -2.26 -4.49
CA PRO A 106 -7.98 -1.20 -4.78
C PRO A 106 -7.41 -0.55 -3.52
N GLY A 107 -7.82 -1.00 -2.34
CA GLY A 107 -7.56 -0.30 -1.09
C GLY A 107 -6.17 -0.52 -0.52
N THR A 108 -5.57 0.54 0.02
CA THR A 108 -4.26 0.54 0.70
C THR A 108 -4.29 1.35 1.99
N ASP A 109 -3.61 0.84 3.00
CA ASP A 109 -3.46 1.47 4.31
C ASP A 109 -2.37 2.54 4.24
N TRP A 110 -2.74 3.80 4.40
CA TRP A 110 -1.79 4.91 4.54
C TRP A 110 -2.08 5.70 5.81
N ARG A 111 -1.33 5.47 6.87
CA ARG A 111 -1.49 6.28 8.08
C ARG A 111 -0.66 7.56 7.96
N ARG A 112 -1.34 8.70 7.82
CA ARG A 112 -0.72 10.05 7.84
C ARG A 112 0.15 10.30 9.08
N GLY A 113 -0.13 9.61 10.19
CA GLY A 113 0.69 9.69 11.40
C GLY A 113 2.09 9.07 11.27
N TYR A 114 2.32 8.22 10.27
CA TYR A 114 3.63 7.62 10.02
C TYR A 114 4.54 8.60 9.32
N ARG A 115 5.72 8.82 9.89
CA ARG A 115 6.70 9.82 9.47
C ARG A 115 8.09 9.20 9.38
N ASP A 116 9.03 9.87 8.72
CA ASP A 116 10.41 9.38 8.62
C ASP A 116 11.09 9.13 9.98
N HIS A 117 10.68 9.86 11.01
CA HIS A 117 11.15 9.71 12.40
C HIS A 117 10.26 8.79 13.26
N SER A 118 9.32 8.05 12.67
CA SER A 118 8.56 7.06 13.43
C SER A 118 9.50 5.97 13.99
N PRO A 119 9.15 5.34 15.13
CA PRO A 119 9.95 4.26 15.70
C PRO A 119 10.20 3.15 14.67
N PRO A 120 11.39 2.52 14.63
CA PRO A 120 11.75 1.54 13.60
C PRO A 120 10.73 0.41 13.41
N VAL A 121 10.13 -0.10 14.51
CA VAL A 121 9.06 -1.12 14.49
C VAL A 121 7.85 -0.72 13.65
N THR A 122 7.61 0.59 13.48
CA THR A 122 6.52 1.11 12.65
C THR A 122 6.67 0.69 11.19
N PHE A 123 7.90 0.62 10.66
CA PHE A 123 8.15 0.27 9.25
C PHE A 123 7.98 -1.23 9.02
N ARG A 124 8.44 -2.05 9.97
CA ARG A 124 8.26 -3.50 9.94
C ARG A 124 6.80 -3.90 9.97
N ARG A 125 6.00 -3.23 10.80
CA ARG A 125 4.62 -3.66 11.04
C ARG A 125 3.65 -3.27 9.92
N MET A 126 4.00 -2.28 9.08
CA MET A 126 3.04 -1.72 8.11
C MET A 126 2.42 -2.77 7.18
N PRO A 127 3.22 -3.67 6.55
CA PRO A 127 2.69 -4.61 5.58
C PRO A 127 1.62 -5.51 6.18
N GLU A 128 1.92 -6.19 7.29
CA GLU A 128 0.97 -7.10 7.91
C GLU A 128 -0.22 -6.37 8.55
N ARG A 129 -0.01 -5.20 9.15
CA ARG A 129 -1.11 -4.37 9.65
C ARG A 129 -2.10 -4.02 8.53
N SER A 130 -1.61 -3.79 7.31
CA SER A 130 -2.47 -3.47 6.17
C SER A 130 -3.41 -4.64 5.80
N LEU A 131 -2.95 -5.89 5.97
CA LEU A 131 -3.76 -7.09 5.77
C LEU A 131 -4.89 -7.17 6.80
N TYR A 132 -4.61 -6.85 8.07
CA TYR A 132 -5.62 -6.92 9.13
C TYR A 132 -6.62 -5.75 9.13
N ALA A 133 -6.27 -4.66 8.44
CA ALA A 133 -7.19 -3.61 8.05
C ALA A 133 -7.97 -3.95 6.76
N GLU A 134 -7.79 -5.15 6.21
CA GLU A 134 -8.36 -5.69 4.97
C GLU A 134 -8.12 -4.76 3.77
N THR A 135 -6.87 -4.31 3.66
CA THR A 135 -6.34 -3.59 2.50
C THR A 135 -5.30 -4.44 1.80
N ARG A 136 -5.04 -4.16 0.52
CA ARG A 136 -4.12 -4.93 -0.32
C ARG A 136 -2.65 -4.57 -0.11
N GLY A 137 -2.36 -3.65 0.81
CA GLY A 137 -1.00 -3.21 1.08
C GLY A 137 -0.94 -1.82 1.68
N ILE A 138 0.24 -1.25 1.62
CA ILE A 138 0.58 0.05 2.20
C ILE A 138 0.70 1.10 1.11
N GLY A 139 0.19 2.30 1.37
CA GLY A 139 0.20 3.40 0.41
C GLY A 139 1.12 4.54 0.80
N ARG A 140 1.45 5.36 -0.19
CA ARG A 140 2.11 6.66 -0.04
C ARG A 140 3.40 6.69 0.77
N LEU A 141 4.32 5.82 0.37
CA LEU A 141 5.69 5.79 0.88
C LEU A 141 6.64 6.32 -0.20
N GLY A 142 7.44 7.32 0.14
CA GLY A 142 8.54 7.77 -0.68
C GLY A 142 9.77 6.89 -0.47
N LEU A 143 10.37 6.41 -1.56
CA LEU A 143 11.63 5.68 -1.50
C LEU A 143 12.81 6.65 -1.34
N ASP A 144 12.82 7.72 -2.14
CA ASP A 144 13.97 8.58 -2.38
C ASP A 144 13.57 10.07 -2.59
N TYR A 145 12.46 10.53 -2.00
CA TYR A 145 12.11 11.96 -2.00
C TYR A 145 12.95 12.73 -0.98
N TRP A 146 14.27 12.70 -1.16
CA TRP A 146 15.23 13.32 -0.26
C TRP A 146 14.95 14.81 -0.06
N HIS A 147 15.25 15.27 1.15
CA HIS A 147 15.22 16.68 1.44
C HIS A 147 16.39 17.38 0.75
N LEU A 148 16.07 18.39 -0.05
CA LEU A 148 17.01 19.27 -0.72
C LEU A 148 17.18 20.55 0.10
N ALA A 149 18.42 21.01 0.23
CA ALA A 149 18.70 22.36 0.68
C ALA A 149 18.35 23.33 -0.46
N THR A 150 17.36 24.18 -0.24
CA THR A 150 16.96 25.26 -1.16
C THR A 150 17.24 26.60 -0.51
N LYS A 151 17.49 27.66 -1.28
CA LYS A 151 17.61 29.02 -0.75
C LYS A 151 16.28 29.74 -0.95
N SER A 152 15.74 30.37 0.09
CA SER A 152 14.63 31.31 -0.07
C SER A 152 15.09 32.59 -0.79
N ALA A 153 14.14 33.42 -1.23
CA ALA A 153 14.44 34.73 -1.83
C ALA A 153 15.31 35.62 -0.91
N SER A 154 15.19 35.47 0.41
CA SER A 154 16.02 36.14 1.42
C SER A 154 17.40 35.48 1.69
N GLY A 155 17.80 34.49 0.90
CA GLY A 155 19.08 33.77 1.06
C GLY A 155 19.11 32.71 2.18
N ARG A 156 18.05 32.57 2.99
CA ARG A 156 17.99 31.55 4.04
C ARG A 156 17.84 30.14 3.44
N VAL A 157 18.63 29.20 3.94
CA VAL A 157 18.49 27.79 3.56
C VAL A 157 17.19 27.24 4.15
N ARG A 158 16.36 26.62 3.31
CA ARG A 158 15.15 25.89 3.66
C ARG A 158 15.28 24.46 3.19
N ARG A 159 14.77 23.51 3.98
CA ARG A 159 14.54 22.15 3.47
C ARG A 159 13.29 22.18 2.61
N ALA A 160 13.43 21.84 1.34
CA ALA A 160 12.32 21.45 0.49
C ALA A 160 12.43 19.95 0.25
N ASP A 161 11.34 19.20 0.27
CA ASP A 161 11.35 17.84 -0.26
C ASP A 161 11.36 17.87 -1.81
N LEU A 162 11.95 16.83 -2.40
CA LEU A 162 11.97 16.67 -3.86
C LEU A 162 10.55 16.64 -4.47
N PHE A 163 9.57 16.16 -3.70
CA PHE A 163 8.20 15.95 -4.15
C PHE A 163 7.48 17.27 -4.45
N ASN A 164 7.63 18.28 -3.61
CA ASN A 164 7.04 19.62 -3.77
C ASN A 164 8.03 20.68 -4.28
N ARG A 165 9.09 20.28 -5.00
CA ARG A 165 10.10 21.22 -5.53
C ARG A 165 9.54 22.25 -6.53
N TRP A 166 8.38 21.99 -7.14
CA TRP A 166 7.75 22.85 -8.14
C TRP A 166 6.52 23.54 -7.53
N PRO A 167 6.58 24.87 -7.25
CA PRO A 167 5.52 25.57 -6.52
C PRO A 167 4.13 25.44 -7.15
N HIS A 168 4.04 25.49 -8.48
CA HIS A 168 2.79 25.37 -9.24
C HIS A 168 2.18 23.96 -9.23
N SER A 169 2.98 22.96 -8.85
CA SER A 169 2.56 21.56 -8.71
C SER A 169 2.56 21.11 -7.24
N SER A 170 2.76 22.06 -6.31
CA SER A 170 2.80 21.73 -4.89
C SER A 170 1.42 21.26 -4.45
N VAL A 171 1.38 20.05 -3.88
CA VAL A 171 0.15 19.49 -3.34
C VAL A 171 0.19 19.66 -1.84
N ALA A 172 -0.60 20.62 -1.34
CA ALA A 172 -0.81 20.79 0.09
C ALA A 172 -1.68 19.64 0.64
N GLY A 173 -1.46 19.29 1.91
CA GLY A 173 -2.29 18.34 2.64
C GLY A 173 -2.25 16.92 2.07
N HIS A 174 -3.38 16.46 1.51
CA HIS A 174 -3.67 15.08 1.13
C HIS A 174 -3.01 14.59 -0.14
N GLY A 175 -2.14 15.38 -0.80
CA GLY A 175 -1.28 14.86 -1.86
C GLY A 175 0.13 14.53 -1.38
N HIS A 176 0.51 14.97 -0.19
CA HIS A 176 1.89 14.90 0.31
C HIS A 176 2.17 13.53 0.97
N PRO A 177 3.28 12.84 0.65
CA PRO A 177 3.75 11.71 1.44
C PRO A 177 4.13 12.16 2.84
N THR A 178 4.05 11.23 3.80
CA THR A 178 4.45 11.48 5.19
C THR A 178 5.75 10.77 5.55
N ILE A 179 6.07 9.71 4.81
CA ILE A 179 7.38 9.07 4.75
C ILE A 179 7.98 9.44 3.40
N PHE A 180 9.06 10.23 3.41
CA PHE A 180 9.62 10.80 2.19
C PHE A 180 10.70 9.91 1.57
N ALA A 181 11.50 9.29 2.42
CA ALA A 181 12.62 8.51 1.94
C ALA A 181 12.85 7.31 2.85
N LEU A 182 12.71 6.11 2.30
CA LEU A 182 13.16 4.87 2.94
C LEU A 182 14.62 4.55 2.62
N ALA A 183 15.17 5.13 1.55
CA ALA A 183 16.56 5.03 1.16
C ALA A 183 17.32 6.35 1.42
N HIS A 184 18.62 6.23 1.71
CA HIS A 184 19.51 7.39 1.85
C HIS A 184 20.24 7.68 0.53
N PRO A 185 20.58 8.93 0.19
CA PRO A 185 21.48 9.18 -0.94
C PRO A 185 22.88 8.59 -0.66
N GLY A 186 23.35 7.73 -1.55
CA GLY A 186 24.73 7.25 -1.62
C GLY A 186 25.47 7.82 -2.84
N PRO A 187 26.79 7.58 -2.96
CA PRO A 187 27.60 8.09 -4.07
C PRO A 187 27.10 7.61 -5.44
N ASP A 188 26.61 6.37 -5.53
CA ASP A 188 26.16 5.73 -6.78
C ASP A 188 24.62 5.60 -6.86
N GLY A 189 23.88 6.24 -5.96
CA GLY A 189 22.42 6.17 -5.91
C GLY A 189 21.85 5.80 -4.54
N PRO A 190 20.56 5.40 -4.47
CA PRO A 190 19.90 5.11 -3.21
C PRO A 190 20.53 3.93 -2.45
N MET A 191 20.89 4.14 -1.19
CA MET A 191 21.36 3.11 -0.27
C MET A 191 20.26 2.66 0.69
N PRO A 192 20.22 1.37 1.07
CA PRO A 192 19.26 0.88 2.05
C PRO A 192 19.48 1.55 3.41
N THR A 193 18.38 1.75 4.14
CA THR A 193 18.40 2.17 5.54
C THR A 193 17.83 1.07 6.43
N GLN A 194 18.06 1.16 7.73
CA GLN A 194 17.42 0.26 8.70
C GLN A 194 15.89 0.23 8.54
N ARG A 195 15.26 1.37 8.20
CA ARG A 195 13.80 1.44 8.00
C ARG A 195 13.36 0.66 6.76
N LEU A 196 14.15 0.70 5.68
CA LEU A 196 13.88 -0.08 4.48
C LEU A 196 14.04 -1.59 4.77
N GLU A 197 15.09 -1.98 5.47
CA GLU A 197 15.31 -3.39 5.82
C GLU A 197 14.23 -3.92 6.77
N LEU A 198 13.78 -3.12 7.73
CA LEU A 198 12.64 -3.46 8.58
C LEU A 198 11.35 -3.61 7.78
N LEU A 199 11.10 -2.71 6.81
CA LEU A 199 9.95 -2.85 5.91
C LEU A 199 10.04 -4.15 5.09
N ARG A 200 11.24 -4.51 4.60
CA ARG A 200 11.47 -5.77 3.87
C ARG A 200 11.22 -7.00 4.73
N GLU A 201 11.70 -7.00 5.98
CA GLU A 201 11.44 -8.06 6.96
C GLU A 201 9.93 -8.17 7.22
N GLY A 202 9.26 -7.04 7.43
CA GLY A 202 7.80 -6.97 7.59
C GLY A 202 7.01 -7.52 6.40
N LEU A 203 7.50 -7.29 5.17
CA LEU A 203 6.91 -7.87 3.96
C LEU A 203 7.05 -9.39 3.95
N GLN A 204 8.20 -9.93 4.34
CA GLN A 204 8.40 -11.38 4.44
C GLN A 204 7.46 -12.02 5.47
N GLU A 205 7.27 -11.36 6.61
CA GLU A 205 6.30 -11.81 7.64
C GLU A 205 4.87 -11.76 7.13
N ALA A 206 4.49 -10.71 6.40
CA ALA A 206 3.17 -10.57 5.79
C ALA A 206 2.88 -11.69 4.77
N GLU A 207 3.83 -12.01 3.90
CA GLU A 207 3.71 -13.11 2.94
C GLU A 207 3.63 -14.48 3.65
N ALA A 208 4.44 -14.69 4.69
CA ALA A 208 4.40 -15.93 5.47
C ALA A 208 3.04 -16.14 6.15
N ILE A 209 2.44 -15.09 6.72
CA ILE A 209 1.12 -15.24 7.34
C ILE A 209 0.00 -15.39 6.31
N ILE A 210 0.12 -14.79 5.12
CA ILE A 210 -0.80 -15.03 3.99
C ILE A 210 -0.80 -16.53 3.64
N ALA A 211 0.37 -17.13 3.43
CA ALA A 211 0.49 -18.55 3.09
C ALA A 211 -0.08 -19.47 4.18
N VAL A 212 0.20 -19.17 5.45
CA VAL A 212 -0.35 -19.92 6.59
C VAL A 212 -1.88 -19.80 6.65
N ALA A 213 -2.42 -18.58 6.50
CA ALA A 213 -3.85 -18.32 6.58
C ALA A 213 -4.62 -18.96 5.41
N GLU A 214 -4.07 -18.89 4.20
CA GLU A 214 -4.62 -19.54 3.02
C GLU A 214 -4.66 -21.06 3.20
N ALA A 215 -3.54 -21.70 3.54
CA ALA A 215 -3.49 -23.15 3.70
C ALA A 215 -4.44 -23.65 4.79
N MET A 216 -4.53 -22.94 5.92
CA MET A 216 -5.46 -23.24 7.00
C MET A 216 -6.92 -23.23 6.55
N HIS A 217 -7.27 -22.38 5.58
CA HIS A 217 -8.65 -22.23 5.13
C HIS A 217 -8.98 -23.10 3.92
N GLU A 218 -8.10 -23.13 2.92
CA GLU A 218 -8.34 -23.77 1.63
C GLU A 218 -7.86 -25.24 1.60
N GLN A 219 -6.97 -25.64 2.53
CA GLN A 219 -6.38 -26.99 2.56
C GLN A 219 -6.31 -27.61 3.98
N PRO A 220 -7.34 -27.48 4.84
CA PRO A 220 -7.29 -27.97 6.23
C PRO A 220 -7.05 -29.49 6.32
N ASP A 221 -7.60 -30.28 5.39
CA ASP A 221 -7.45 -31.73 5.38
C ASP A 221 -5.99 -32.17 5.17
N LYS A 222 -5.23 -31.43 4.35
CA LYS A 222 -3.79 -31.71 4.12
C LYS A 222 -2.94 -31.35 5.34
N LEU A 223 -3.33 -30.29 6.06
CA LEU A 223 -2.62 -29.88 7.27
C LEU A 223 -2.88 -30.84 8.43
N GLY A 224 -4.07 -31.43 8.48
CA GLY A 224 -4.58 -32.18 9.61
C GLY A 224 -5.08 -31.27 10.75
N PRO A 225 -5.82 -31.83 11.71
CA PRO A 225 -6.54 -31.05 12.72
C PRO A 225 -5.60 -30.26 13.65
N GLU A 226 -4.47 -30.85 14.05
CA GLU A 226 -3.54 -30.23 14.98
C GLU A 226 -2.85 -28.99 14.39
N LEU A 227 -2.28 -29.11 13.18
CA LEU A 227 -1.58 -28.00 12.52
C LEU A 227 -2.58 -26.91 12.11
N THR A 228 -3.78 -27.28 11.67
CA THR A 228 -4.86 -26.31 11.39
C THR A 228 -5.21 -25.49 12.63
N ALA A 229 -5.36 -26.15 13.79
CA ALA A 229 -5.64 -25.46 15.05
C ALA A 229 -4.47 -24.55 15.49
N GLN A 230 -3.22 -24.98 15.27
CA GLN A 230 -2.04 -24.13 15.52
C GLN A 230 -2.01 -22.90 14.62
N CYS A 231 -2.26 -23.06 13.31
CA CYS A 231 -2.32 -21.94 12.37
C CYS A 231 -3.40 -20.93 12.79
N ARG A 232 -4.56 -21.42 13.25
CA ARG A 232 -5.66 -20.57 13.74
C ARG A 232 -5.26 -19.77 14.97
N ARG A 233 -4.61 -20.42 15.94
CA ARG A 233 -4.11 -19.73 17.15
C ARG A 233 -3.07 -18.68 16.80
N LEU A 234 -2.10 -19.02 15.95
CA LEU A 234 -1.06 -18.09 15.48
C LEU A 234 -1.69 -16.88 14.78
N PHE A 235 -2.62 -17.10 13.84
CA PHE A 235 -3.24 -16.02 13.08
C PHE A 235 -4.00 -15.06 13.99
N ARG A 236 -4.77 -15.59 14.94
CA ARG A 236 -5.46 -14.79 15.96
C ARG A 236 -4.48 -14.01 16.84
N GLU A 237 -3.45 -14.66 17.38
CA GLU A 237 -2.43 -14.00 18.21
C GLU A 237 -1.80 -12.81 17.50
N ARG A 238 -1.47 -12.98 16.21
CA ARG A 238 -0.90 -11.89 15.42
C ARG A 238 -1.89 -10.73 15.27
N ILE A 239 -3.15 -10.99 14.91
CA ILE A 239 -4.16 -9.92 14.83
C ILE A 239 -4.25 -9.16 16.17
N GLU A 240 -4.30 -9.87 17.30
CA GLU A 240 -4.37 -9.26 18.63
C GLU A 240 -3.16 -8.39 18.97
N VAL A 241 -1.94 -8.81 18.61
CA VAL A 241 -0.75 -7.96 18.78
C VAL A 241 -0.93 -6.63 18.05
N TYR A 242 -1.41 -6.65 16.81
CA TYR A 242 -1.60 -5.41 16.06
C TYR A 242 -2.73 -4.54 16.61
N ARG A 243 -3.78 -5.14 17.18
CA ARG A 243 -4.86 -4.42 17.91
C ARG A 243 -4.32 -3.75 19.17
N ALA A 244 -3.53 -4.46 19.97
CA ALA A 244 -2.92 -3.94 21.19
C ALA A 244 -1.91 -2.81 20.91
N LEU A 245 -1.29 -2.82 19.73
CA LEU A 245 -0.28 -1.85 19.33
C LEU A 245 -0.83 -0.71 18.45
N GLU A 246 -2.13 -0.41 18.47
CA GLU A 246 -2.68 0.64 17.59
C GLU A 246 -1.97 2.01 17.74
N ALA A 247 -1.47 2.32 18.94
CA ALA A 247 -0.63 3.47 19.27
C ALA A 247 0.81 3.08 19.64
N VAL A 248 1.76 3.99 19.47
CA VAL A 248 3.17 3.77 19.87
C VAL A 248 3.25 3.54 21.38
N ASN A 249 3.73 2.37 21.80
CA ASN A 249 3.92 2.02 23.21
C ASN A 249 5.23 1.23 23.43
N PRO A 250 5.76 1.17 24.67
CA PRO A 250 7.01 0.45 24.96
C PRO A 250 6.96 -1.05 24.64
N ASP A 251 5.79 -1.67 24.74
CA ASP A 251 5.59 -3.10 24.51
C ASP A 251 5.67 -3.48 23.02
N MET A 252 5.71 -2.51 22.11
CA MET A 252 5.88 -2.73 20.67
C MET A 252 7.11 -3.58 20.33
N HIS A 253 8.14 -3.52 21.17
CA HIS A 253 9.39 -4.24 20.96
C HIS A 253 9.44 -5.58 21.72
N ALA A 254 8.48 -5.87 22.59
CA ALA A 254 8.55 -7.04 23.45
C ALA A 254 8.29 -8.32 22.65
N GLY A 255 9.24 -9.27 22.65
CA GLY A 255 9.06 -10.62 22.11
C GLY A 255 8.84 -10.72 20.60
N TRP A 256 9.20 -9.70 19.82
CA TRP A 256 8.97 -9.74 18.37
C TRP A 256 9.77 -10.86 17.69
N GLN A 257 11.04 -11.08 18.06
CA GLN A 257 11.86 -12.14 17.46
C GLN A 257 11.20 -13.51 17.61
N GLU A 258 10.67 -13.77 18.80
CA GLU A 258 10.04 -15.04 19.13
C GLU A 258 8.73 -15.25 18.33
N ARG A 259 7.94 -14.19 18.17
CA ARG A 259 6.74 -14.24 17.31
C ARG A 259 7.09 -14.47 15.84
N SER A 260 8.19 -13.90 15.35
CA SER A 260 8.70 -14.13 13.99
C SER A 260 9.17 -15.56 13.81
N ARG A 261 9.95 -16.08 14.75
CA ARG A 261 10.41 -17.47 14.76
C ARG A 261 9.22 -18.43 14.70
N LYS A 262 8.24 -18.25 15.58
CA LYS A 262 7.00 -19.04 15.62
C LYS A 262 6.23 -19.00 14.29
N LEU A 263 6.16 -17.83 13.65
CA LEU A 263 5.54 -17.66 12.33
C LEU A 263 6.28 -18.50 11.28
N TYR A 264 7.59 -18.33 11.14
CA TYR A 264 8.38 -19.02 10.13
C TYR A 264 8.42 -20.54 10.35
N GLU A 265 8.50 -21.01 11.59
CA GLU A 265 8.40 -22.44 11.91
C GLU A 265 7.04 -23.03 11.54
N THR A 266 5.95 -22.30 11.81
CA THR A 266 4.61 -22.71 11.41
C THR A 266 4.46 -22.71 9.89
N ALA A 267 4.96 -21.67 9.22
CA ALA A 267 4.95 -21.57 7.76
C ALA A 267 5.75 -22.71 7.09
N ALA A 268 6.91 -23.08 7.64
CA ALA A 268 7.72 -24.20 7.17
C ALA A 268 6.96 -25.54 7.29
N ARG A 269 6.28 -25.77 8.42
CA ARG A 269 5.45 -26.98 8.62
C ARG A 269 4.25 -27.01 7.67
N VAL A 270 3.61 -25.86 7.44
CA VAL A 270 2.53 -25.72 6.45
C VAL A 270 3.05 -26.07 5.05
N ALA A 271 4.15 -25.45 4.63
CA ALA A 271 4.77 -25.69 3.33
C ALA A 271 5.15 -27.16 3.13
N ALA A 272 5.64 -27.85 4.18
CA ALA A 272 5.94 -29.28 4.12
C ALA A 272 4.69 -30.17 3.89
N LYS A 273 3.50 -29.71 4.30
CA LYS A 273 2.23 -30.46 4.15
C LYS A 273 1.50 -30.16 2.84
N VAL A 274 1.49 -28.91 2.40
CA VAL A 274 0.74 -28.48 1.20
C VAL A 274 1.59 -28.36 -0.05
N GLY A 275 2.92 -28.45 0.10
CA GLY A 275 3.91 -28.12 -0.93
C GLY A 275 4.17 -26.62 -0.99
N VAL A 276 5.31 -26.23 -1.59
CA VAL A 276 5.52 -24.83 -1.94
C VAL A 276 4.62 -24.54 -3.14
N THR A 277 3.45 -23.96 -2.91
CA THR A 277 2.64 -23.37 -3.99
C THR A 277 3.37 -22.14 -4.49
N ALA A 278 4.32 -22.34 -5.40
CA ALA A 278 4.92 -21.27 -6.17
C ALA A 278 3.83 -20.61 -7.03
N GLY A 279 3.38 -19.42 -6.62
CA GLY A 279 2.66 -18.49 -7.47
C GLY A 279 1.23 -18.88 -7.83
N ARG A 280 0.27 -18.43 -7.03
CA ARG A 280 -0.95 -17.85 -7.59
C ARG A 280 -0.88 -16.35 -7.32
N ARG A 281 -0.54 -15.58 -8.36
CA ARG A 281 -0.78 -14.13 -8.40
C ARG A 281 -1.98 -13.87 -9.30
#